data_AF-A0A1G7GF15-F1
#
_entry.id   AF-A0A1G7GF15-F1
#
_cell.length_a   1.000
_cell.length_b   1.000
_cell.length_c   1.000
_cell.angle_alpha   90.00
_cell.angle_beta   90.00
_cell.angle_gamma   90.00
#
_symmetry.space_group_name_H-M   'P 1'
#
loop_
_entity.id
_entity.type
_entity.pdbx_description
1 polymer ?
#
loop_
_entity_poly.entity_id
_entity_poly.type
_entity_poly.pdbx_seq_one_letter_code
_entity_poly.pdbx_strand_id
1 'polypeptide(L)'
;MILARNGAAPPAVTAGELVRQFGTWQARAAAGPVFITHHGRPRLVMLSLAAFEALATPSDADPGAVPPVSHVLEHLEQGFLALDGAMRVRAINAAACAFLMVSAEAVRGRALPLIWPGIEDRPGYAALARAVASGATTCLELPSFAREGRWLRLRAMPFAGGSACLFDDITDRLATERHEDARSATLAALAAHGEVGRALLSMRGTLAEVDAGFARLAGFAPDKLHGVRLTDILPLPLRRATADQVEAVLTGTPPPAFATRFLTRAGTERPVRLAFAPVRVHGAITGAVAIATAIEQPIDM
;
A
#
# COMPACT_ATOMS: atom_id res chain seq x y z
N MET A 1 9.96 -6.34 31.52
CA MET A 1 9.86 -4.97 32.08
C MET A 1 8.45 -4.46 31.81
N ILE A 2 7.51 -4.69 32.71
CA ILE A 2 6.12 -4.23 32.57
C ILE A 2 6.06 -2.81 33.12
N LEU A 3 6.18 -1.82 32.24
CA LEU A 3 5.90 -0.42 32.57
C LEU A 3 4.39 -0.20 32.56
N ALA A 4 3.92 0.49 33.59
CA ALA A 4 2.53 0.81 33.83
C ALA A 4 1.88 1.52 32.63
N ARG A 5 0.62 1.14 32.37
CA ARG A 5 -0.24 1.67 31.30
C ARG A 5 -0.70 3.13 31.49
N ASN A 6 -0.03 3.93 32.33
CA ASN A 6 -0.29 5.35 32.51
C ASN A 6 1.03 6.06 32.85
N GLY A 7 1.39 7.11 32.09
CA GLY A 7 2.69 7.79 32.10
C GLY A 7 3.06 8.60 33.37
N ALA A 8 2.60 8.18 34.55
CA ALA A 8 3.08 8.72 35.82
C ALA A 8 4.19 7.82 36.38
N ALA A 9 5.31 8.42 36.80
CA ALA A 9 6.38 7.68 37.46
C ALA A 9 5.81 6.98 38.71
N PRO A 10 6.14 5.70 38.94
CA PRO A 10 5.62 4.96 40.09
C PRO A 10 6.04 5.66 41.39
N PRO A 11 5.13 5.75 42.38
CA PRO A 11 5.36 6.55 43.58
C PRO A 11 6.56 6.02 44.37
N ALA A 12 7.39 6.94 44.86
CA ALA A 12 8.56 6.66 45.68
C ALA A 12 8.39 7.25 47.08
N VAL A 13 8.85 6.53 48.10
CA VAL A 13 8.78 6.91 49.52
C VAL A 13 10.11 6.62 50.21
N THR A 14 10.49 7.40 51.22
CA THR A 14 11.66 7.06 52.04
C THR A 14 11.34 5.93 53.02
N ALA A 15 12.33 5.14 53.44
CA ALA A 15 12.11 4.09 54.44
C ALA A 15 11.50 4.62 55.75
N GLY A 16 11.88 5.84 56.17
CA GLY A 16 11.33 6.48 57.37
C GLY A 16 9.86 6.88 57.24
N GLU A 17 9.45 7.39 56.08
CA GLU A 17 8.05 7.74 55.81
C GLU A 17 7.16 6.51 55.62
N LEU A 18 7.70 5.45 55.02
CA LEU A 18 7.00 4.18 54.87
C LEU A 18 6.55 3.64 56.24
N VAL A 19 7.45 3.64 57.23
CA VAL A 19 7.12 3.16 58.58
C VAL A 19 6.07 4.05 59.25
N ARG A 20 6.19 5.38 59.10
CA ARG A 20 5.25 6.35 59.71
C ARG A 20 3.84 6.29 59.13
N GLN A 21 3.71 5.95 57.85
CA GLN A 21 2.43 5.93 57.13
C GLN A 21 2.16 4.57 56.47
N PHE A 22 2.50 3.49 57.18
CA PHE A 22 2.50 2.15 56.60
C PHE A 22 1.15 1.76 56.00
N GLY A 23 0.03 2.05 56.67
CA GLY A 23 -1.31 1.73 56.17
C GLY A 23 -1.66 2.42 54.83
N THR A 24 -1.26 3.68 54.65
CA THR A 24 -1.49 4.43 53.40
C THR A 24 -0.66 3.86 52.26
N TRP A 25 0.61 3.53 52.54
CA TRP A 25 1.50 2.96 51.53
C TRP A 25 1.17 1.50 51.22
N GLN A 26 0.66 0.74 52.19
CA GLN A 26 0.12 -0.60 51.97
C GLN A 26 -1.09 -0.58 51.04
N ALA A 27 -2.04 0.35 51.25
CA ALA A 27 -3.20 0.51 50.37
C ALA A 27 -2.79 0.92 48.94
N ARG A 28 -1.75 1.76 48.79
CA ARG A 28 -1.17 2.08 47.48
C ARG A 28 -0.47 0.88 46.84
N ALA A 29 0.30 0.11 47.62
CA ALA A 29 0.98 -1.10 47.15
C ALA A 29 0.01 -2.20 46.68
N ALA A 30 -1.24 -2.17 47.15
CA ALA A 30 -2.30 -3.05 46.65
C ALA A 30 -2.72 -2.72 45.20
N ALA A 31 -2.60 -1.46 44.77
CA ALA A 31 -2.97 -1.00 43.43
C ALA A 31 -1.78 -0.96 42.44
N GLY A 32 -0.54 -0.91 42.93
CA GLY A 32 0.65 -0.89 42.08
C GLY A 32 1.97 -0.77 42.87
N PRO A 33 3.13 -0.93 42.22
CA PRO A 33 4.42 -0.94 42.89
C PRO A 33 4.77 0.41 43.52
N VAL A 34 5.29 0.38 44.76
CA VAL A 34 5.81 1.55 45.46
C VAL A 34 7.31 1.38 45.69
N PHE A 35 8.11 2.34 45.24
CA PHE A 35 9.56 2.30 45.41
C PHE A 35 9.97 2.87 46.77
N ILE A 36 10.80 2.13 47.50
CA ILE A 36 11.36 2.55 48.77
C ILE A 36 12.78 3.02 48.53
N THR A 37 13.04 4.27 48.89
CA THR A 37 14.31 4.96 48.64
C THR A 37 15.16 5.07 49.91
N HIS A 38 16.48 5.04 49.72
CA HIS A 38 17.48 5.35 50.72
C HIS A 38 18.43 6.40 50.14
N HIS A 39 18.56 7.57 50.79
CA HIS A 39 19.24 8.75 50.25
C HIS A 39 18.80 9.11 48.82
N GLY A 40 17.48 9.11 48.56
CA GLY A 40 16.90 9.47 47.27
C GLY A 40 17.04 8.43 46.15
N ARG A 41 17.72 7.30 46.40
CA ARG A 41 17.85 6.22 45.42
C ARG A 41 16.93 5.04 45.76
N PRO A 42 16.11 4.54 44.81
CA PRO A 42 15.31 3.34 45.02
C PRO A 42 16.19 2.14 45.34
N ARG A 43 15.85 1.39 46.40
CA ARG A 43 16.57 0.17 46.79
C ARG A 43 15.67 -1.04 46.98
N LEU A 44 14.44 -0.82 47.41
CA LEU A 44 13.45 -1.86 47.61
C LEU A 44 12.16 -1.47 46.91
N VAL A 45 11.31 -2.44 46.62
CA VAL A 45 9.96 -2.21 46.11
C VAL A 45 8.97 -2.93 47.01
N MET A 46 7.90 -2.23 47.40
CA MET A 46 6.76 -2.82 48.09
C MET A 46 5.71 -3.17 47.05
N LEU A 47 5.27 -4.44 47.07
CA LEU A 47 4.29 -5.01 46.16
C LEU A 47 3.23 -5.75 46.99
N SER A 48 2.03 -5.92 46.43
CA SER A 48 1.08 -6.87 46.99
C SER A 48 1.57 -8.31 46.84
N LEU A 49 1.08 -9.21 47.69
CA LEU A 49 1.40 -10.64 47.59
C LEU A 49 1.02 -11.21 46.22
N ALA A 50 -0.17 -10.87 45.72
CA ALA A 50 -0.63 -11.29 44.39
C ALA A 50 0.29 -10.82 43.26
N ALA A 51 0.82 -9.59 43.33
CA ALA A 51 1.77 -9.08 42.34
C ALA A 51 3.13 -9.76 42.44
N PHE A 52 3.59 -10.09 43.66
CA PHE A 52 4.81 -10.86 43.87
C PHE A 52 4.67 -12.30 43.36
N GLU A 53 3.55 -12.96 43.66
CA GLU A 53 3.26 -14.31 43.17
C GLU A 53 3.20 -14.36 41.64
N ALA A 54 2.59 -13.36 40.99
CA ALA A 54 2.59 -13.24 39.53
C ALA A 54 4.01 -13.08 38.92
N LEU A 55 4.97 -12.50 39.66
CA LEU A 55 6.38 -12.37 39.26
C LEU A 55 7.21 -13.62 39.59
N ALA A 56 6.87 -14.31 40.68
CA ALA A 56 7.53 -15.52 41.17
C ALA A 56 7.03 -16.79 40.48
N THR A 57 5.87 -16.73 39.81
CA THR A 57 5.42 -17.78 38.90
C THR A 57 6.36 -17.73 37.70
N PRO A 58 7.11 -18.81 37.38
CA PRO A 58 7.96 -18.83 36.22
C PRO A 58 7.07 -18.57 35.01
N SER A 59 7.24 -17.42 34.37
CA SER A 59 6.75 -17.27 33.02
C SER A 59 7.64 -18.18 32.17
N ASP A 60 7.16 -19.39 31.88
CA ASP A 60 7.77 -20.31 30.90
C ASP A 60 7.80 -19.73 29.48
N ALA A 61 7.34 -18.48 29.30
CA ALA A 61 7.56 -17.72 28.08
C ALA A 61 9.02 -17.26 28.03
N ASP A 62 9.88 -18.11 27.50
CA ASP A 62 11.12 -17.67 26.86
C ASP A 62 10.73 -16.61 25.81
N PRO A 63 11.11 -15.33 25.96
CA PRO A 63 10.80 -14.30 24.98
C PRO A 63 11.48 -14.54 23.61
N GLY A 64 12.35 -15.56 23.50
CA GLY A 64 12.90 -16.10 22.26
C GLY A 64 12.23 -17.38 21.74
N ALA A 65 11.26 -17.96 22.45
CA ALA A 65 10.56 -19.15 21.97
C ALA A 65 9.65 -18.79 20.79
N VAL A 66 9.91 -19.42 19.65
CA VAL A 66 9.05 -19.32 18.48
C VAL A 66 7.66 -19.84 18.86
N PRO A 67 6.58 -19.03 18.68
CA PRO A 67 5.24 -19.48 18.99
C PRO A 67 4.90 -20.74 18.17
N PRO A 68 4.02 -21.62 18.68
CA PRO A 68 3.63 -22.81 17.94
C PRO A 68 3.07 -22.40 16.57
N VAL A 69 3.37 -23.18 15.53
CA VAL A 69 3.00 -22.89 14.14
C VAL A 69 1.49 -22.63 13.99
N SER A 70 0.65 -23.30 14.78
CA SER A 70 -0.80 -23.05 14.81
C SER A 70 -1.16 -21.60 15.19
N HIS A 71 -0.43 -21.02 16.15
CA HIS A 71 -0.63 -19.63 16.55
C HIS A 71 -0.18 -18.67 15.46
N VAL A 72 0.92 -18.98 14.76
CA VAL A 72 1.38 -18.20 13.60
C VAL A 72 0.34 -18.22 12.49
N LEU A 73 -0.16 -19.41 12.13
CA LEU A 73 -1.19 -19.57 11.08
C LEU A 73 -2.48 -18.82 11.40
N GLU A 74 -2.88 -18.75 12.67
CA GLU A 74 -4.09 -18.03 13.10
C GLU A 74 -3.99 -16.51 12.89
N HIS A 75 -2.77 -15.96 12.95
CA HIS A 75 -2.51 -14.53 12.79
C HIS A 75 -1.99 -14.15 11.40
N LEU A 76 -1.92 -15.09 10.46
CA LEU A 76 -1.63 -14.76 9.07
C LEU A 76 -2.82 -14.00 8.47
N GLU A 77 -2.51 -12.91 7.76
CA GLU A 77 -3.49 -12.17 6.96
C GLU A 77 -3.98 -13.01 5.76
N GLN A 78 -3.14 -13.94 5.29
CA GLN A 78 -3.47 -14.86 4.22
C GLN A 78 -4.48 -15.91 4.71
N GLY A 79 -5.44 -16.25 3.86
CA GLY A 79 -6.34 -17.36 4.15
C GLY A 79 -5.59 -18.68 4.12
N PHE A 80 -5.69 -19.47 5.20
CA PHE A 80 -5.11 -20.80 5.30
C PHE A 80 -6.19 -21.87 5.44
N LEU A 81 -6.04 -22.96 4.70
CA LEU A 81 -6.90 -24.13 4.76
C LEU A 81 -6.07 -25.40 4.61
N ALA A 82 -6.24 -26.37 5.50
CA ALA A 82 -5.66 -27.70 5.37
C ALA A 82 -6.76 -28.74 5.15
N LEU A 83 -6.54 -29.62 4.18
CA LEU A 83 -7.46 -30.65 3.73
C LEU A 83 -6.79 -32.01 3.85
N ASP A 84 -7.53 -33.04 4.22
CA ASP A 84 -7.06 -34.41 4.08
C ASP A 84 -7.22 -34.95 2.65
N GLY A 85 -6.75 -36.18 2.40
CA GLY A 85 -6.85 -36.82 1.09
C GLY A 85 -8.28 -37.03 0.57
N ALA A 86 -9.30 -36.91 1.42
CA ALA A 86 -10.71 -36.92 1.04
C ALA A 86 -11.30 -35.51 0.90
N MET A 87 -10.45 -34.48 0.80
CA MET A 87 -10.80 -33.06 0.71
C MET A 87 -11.64 -32.56 1.89
N ARG A 88 -11.44 -33.14 3.09
CA ARG A 88 -12.11 -32.70 4.32
C ARG A 88 -11.27 -31.68 5.05
N VAL A 89 -11.92 -30.62 5.54
CA VAL A 89 -11.24 -29.53 6.27
C VAL A 89 -10.67 -30.03 7.58
N ARG A 90 -9.34 -30.04 7.71
CA ARG A 90 -8.62 -30.38 8.94
C ARG A 90 -8.30 -29.14 9.78
N ALA A 91 -7.92 -28.05 9.11
CA ALA A 91 -7.65 -26.77 9.75
C ALA A 91 -8.05 -25.62 8.82
N ILE A 92 -8.42 -24.50 9.41
CA ILE A 92 -8.75 -23.25 8.74
C ILE A 92 -8.42 -22.12 9.73
N ASN A 93 -7.81 -21.03 9.27
CA ASN A 93 -7.49 -19.89 10.14
C ASN A 93 -8.58 -18.80 10.11
N ALA A 94 -8.48 -17.82 11.02
CA ALA A 94 -9.38 -16.67 11.08
C ALA A 94 -9.52 -15.92 9.74
N ALA A 95 -8.42 -15.67 9.02
CA ALA A 95 -8.46 -14.95 7.75
C ALA A 95 -9.27 -15.70 6.68
N ALA A 96 -9.11 -17.02 6.56
CA ALA A 96 -9.89 -17.82 5.64
C ALA A 96 -11.37 -17.89 6.03
N CYS A 97 -11.67 -18.04 7.32
CA CYS A 97 -13.05 -17.99 7.84
C CYS A 97 -13.73 -16.67 7.48
N ALA A 98 -13.05 -15.54 7.71
CA ALA A 98 -13.56 -14.21 7.41
C ALA A 98 -13.78 -14.01 5.90
N PHE A 99 -12.84 -14.43 5.06
CA PHE A 99 -12.98 -14.28 3.61
C PHE A 99 -14.07 -15.17 3.02
N LEU A 100 -14.17 -16.42 3.47
CA LEU A 100 -15.12 -17.41 2.98
C LEU A 100 -16.50 -17.31 3.65
N MET A 101 -16.66 -16.43 4.64
CA MET A 101 -17.88 -16.21 5.40
C MET A 101 -18.40 -17.48 6.10
N VAL A 102 -17.49 -18.23 6.72
CA VAL A 102 -17.79 -19.49 7.45
C VAL A 102 -17.17 -19.46 8.84
N SER A 103 -17.73 -20.23 9.78
CA SER A 103 -17.06 -20.52 11.05
C SER A 103 -16.21 -21.78 10.96
N ALA A 104 -15.10 -21.82 11.69
CA ALA A 104 -14.20 -22.97 11.71
C ALA A 104 -14.91 -24.24 12.19
N GLU A 105 -15.80 -24.13 13.18
CA GLU A 105 -16.57 -25.24 13.74
C GLU A 105 -17.55 -25.83 12.73
N ALA A 106 -18.14 -25.00 11.87
CA ALA A 106 -19.13 -25.44 10.89
C ALA A 106 -18.50 -26.25 9.75
N VAL A 107 -17.24 -25.99 9.41
CA VAL A 107 -16.57 -26.59 8.25
C VAL A 107 -15.61 -27.73 8.61
N ARG A 108 -15.05 -27.74 9.83
CA ARG A 108 -14.07 -28.74 10.25
C ARG A 108 -14.64 -30.17 10.14
N GLY A 109 -13.88 -31.08 9.52
CA GLY A 109 -14.22 -32.47 9.25
C GLY A 109 -15.14 -32.70 8.03
N ARG A 110 -15.71 -31.62 7.44
CA ARG A 110 -16.59 -31.72 6.28
C ARG A 110 -15.79 -31.62 4.98
N ALA A 111 -16.26 -32.33 3.95
CA ALA A 111 -15.67 -32.29 2.61
C ALA A 111 -16.04 -30.97 1.91
N LEU A 112 -15.12 -30.42 1.12
CA LEU A 112 -15.36 -29.16 0.38
C LEU A 112 -16.67 -29.15 -0.42
N PRO A 113 -17.02 -30.19 -1.21
CA PRO A 113 -18.28 -30.22 -1.96
C PRO A 113 -19.55 -30.15 -1.12
N LEU A 114 -19.48 -30.65 0.13
CA LEU A 114 -20.60 -30.62 1.06
C LEU A 114 -20.80 -29.22 1.63
N ILE A 115 -19.72 -28.45 1.80
CA ILE A 115 -19.76 -27.07 2.28
C ILE A 115 -20.16 -26.13 1.14
N TRP A 116 -19.57 -26.34 -0.03
CA TRP A 116 -19.75 -25.53 -1.24
C TRP A 116 -20.07 -26.44 -2.43
N PRO A 117 -21.37 -26.70 -2.72
CA PRO A 117 -21.76 -27.51 -3.87
C PRO A 117 -21.25 -26.92 -5.20
N GLY A 118 -20.65 -27.75 -6.06
CA GLY A 118 -20.09 -27.31 -7.35
C GLY A 118 -18.70 -26.66 -7.25
N ILE A 119 -18.04 -26.76 -6.10
CA ILE A 119 -16.65 -26.30 -5.94
C ILE A 119 -15.69 -27.15 -6.77
N GLU A 120 -16.06 -28.39 -7.12
CA GLU A 120 -15.25 -29.33 -7.90
C GLU A 120 -14.96 -28.81 -9.31
N ASP A 121 -15.90 -28.06 -9.90
CA ASP A 121 -15.74 -27.46 -11.22
C ASP A 121 -14.84 -26.22 -11.20
N ARG A 122 -14.39 -25.78 -10.01
CA ARG A 122 -13.56 -24.59 -9.86
C ARG A 122 -12.07 -24.92 -9.99
N PRO A 123 -11.28 -24.05 -10.63
CA PRO A 123 -9.85 -24.29 -10.84
C PRO A 123 -9.05 -24.44 -9.54
N GLY A 124 -9.51 -23.81 -8.45
CA GLY A 124 -8.90 -23.96 -7.12
C GLY A 124 -8.99 -25.38 -6.57
N TYR A 125 -10.12 -26.07 -6.79
CA TYR A 125 -10.29 -27.47 -6.35
C TYR A 125 -9.37 -28.42 -7.13
N ALA A 126 -9.30 -28.26 -8.46
CA ALA A 126 -8.39 -29.02 -9.29
C ALA A 126 -6.91 -28.79 -8.91
N ALA A 127 -6.53 -27.59 -8.48
CA ALA A 127 -5.18 -27.30 -8.01
C ALA A 127 -4.85 -28.00 -6.69
N LEU A 128 -5.79 -28.03 -5.75
CA LEU A 128 -5.66 -28.77 -4.49
C LEU A 128 -5.49 -30.28 -4.75
N ALA A 129 -6.33 -30.86 -5.62
CA ALA A 129 -6.25 -32.27 -5.99
C ALA A 129 -4.94 -32.60 -6.72
N ARG A 130 -4.50 -31.76 -7.66
CA ARG A 130 -3.22 -31.92 -8.37
C ARG A 130 -2.02 -31.84 -7.43
N ALA A 131 -2.04 -30.96 -6.43
CA ALA A 131 -0.97 -30.89 -5.45
C ALA A 131 -0.81 -32.23 -4.71
N VAL A 132 -1.92 -32.83 -4.25
CA VAL A 132 -1.91 -34.16 -3.62
C VAL A 132 -1.39 -35.23 -4.58
N ALA A 133 -1.92 -35.29 -5.80
CA ALA A 133 -1.58 -36.34 -6.76
C ALA A 133 -0.13 -36.28 -7.25
N SER A 134 0.41 -35.06 -7.43
CA SER A 134 1.76 -34.85 -7.95
C SER A 134 2.84 -34.76 -6.88
N GLY A 135 2.47 -34.50 -5.62
CA GLY A 135 3.42 -34.15 -4.57
C GLY A 135 4.14 -32.81 -4.79
N ALA A 136 3.72 -32.02 -5.79
CA ALA A 136 4.29 -30.72 -6.10
C ALA A 136 3.38 -29.55 -5.67
N THR A 137 4.01 -28.45 -5.27
CA THR A 137 3.28 -27.20 -4.99
C THR A 137 2.72 -26.62 -6.30
N THR A 138 1.44 -26.24 -6.29
CA THR A 138 0.78 -25.55 -7.41
C THR A 138 0.43 -24.12 -7.01
N CYS A 139 0.62 -23.15 -7.91
CA CYS A 139 0.22 -21.76 -7.71
C CYS A 139 -0.58 -21.28 -8.91
N LEU A 140 -1.67 -20.54 -8.66
CA LEU A 140 -2.48 -19.94 -9.71
C LEU A 140 -3.20 -18.67 -9.21
N GLU A 141 -3.49 -17.77 -10.13
CA GLU A 141 -4.33 -16.61 -9.91
C GLU A 141 -5.70 -16.86 -10.53
N LEU A 142 -6.78 -16.68 -9.78
CA LEU A 142 -8.13 -17.08 -10.17
C LEU A 142 -9.20 -16.15 -9.59
N PRO A 143 -10.37 -16.02 -10.25
CA PRO A 143 -11.53 -15.37 -9.65
C PRO A 143 -12.00 -16.12 -8.40
N SER A 144 -12.25 -15.40 -7.32
CA SER A 144 -12.79 -15.97 -6.09
C SER A 144 -14.14 -16.66 -6.36
N PHE A 145 -14.30 -17.88 -5.86
CA PHE A 145 -15.58 -18.58 -5.92
C PHE A 145 -16.56 -18.08 -4.86
N ALA A 146 -16.06 -17.49 -3.76
CA ALA A 146 -16.84 -17.09 -2.60
C ALA A 146 -17.27 -15.61 -2.62
N ARG A 147 -16.52 -14.75 -3.32
CA ARG A 147 -16.78 -13.30 -3.38
C ARG A 147 -16.66 -12.81 -4.82
N GLU A 148 -17.78 -12.36 -5.38
CA GLU A 148 -17.81 -11.82 -6.74
C GLU A 148 -16.87 -10.62 -6.90
N GLY A 149 -16.24 -10.50 -8.06
CA GLY A 149 -15.31 -9.41 -8.38
C GLY A 149 -13.94 -9.50 -7.69
N ARG A 150 -13.72 -10.46 -6.79
CA ARG A 150 -12.42 -10.66 -6.13
C ARG A 150 -11.54 -11.64 -6.88
N TRP A 151 -10.24 -11.41 -6.84
CA TRP A 151 -9.22 -12.27 -7.41
C TRP A 151 -8.32 -12.81 -6.31
N LEU A 152 -8.01 -14.10 -6.40
CA LEU A 152 -7.19 -14.81 -5.44
C LEU A 152 -5.91 -15.31 -6.08
N ARG A 153 -4.78 -15.16 -5.38
CA ARG A 153 -3.60 -15.98 -5.63
C ARG A 153 -3.66 -17.18 -4.69
N LEU A 154 -3.88 -18.37 -5.24
CA LEU A 154 -3.95 -19.61 -4.47
C LEU A 154 -2.66 -20.41 -4.65
N ARG A 155 -2.05 -20.79 -3.53
CA ARG A 155 -0.89 -21.69 -3.46
C ARG A 155 -1.27 -22.96 -2.72
N ALA A 156 -1.39 -24.07 -3.45
CA ALA A 156 -1.67 -25.40 -2.92
C ALA A 156 -0.35 -26.16 -2.70
N MET A 157 -0.15 -26.68 -1.50
CA MET A 157 1.05 -27.37 -1.03
C MET A 157 0.65 -28.77 -0.55
N PRO A 158 1.25 -29.84 -1.05
CA PRO A 158 0.95 -31.19 -0.57
C PRO A 158 1.65 -31.48 0.76
N PHE A 159 1.08 -32.40 1.52
CA PHE A 159 1.71 -33.04 2.68
C PHE A 159 1.26 -34.50 2.79
N ALA A 160 1.90 -35.28 3.66
CA ALA A 160 1.72 -36.74 3.75
C ALA A 160 0.26 -37.23 4.01
N GLY A 161 -0.68 -36.35 4.36
CA GLY A 161 -2.08 -36.68 4.62
C GLY A 161 -3.09 -35.92 3.77
N GLY A 162 -2.66 -35.09 2.82
CA GLY A 162 -3.55 -34.26 2.00
C GLY A 162 -2.86 -33.02 1.42
N SER A 163 -3.58 -31.89 1.37
CA SER A 163 -3.04 -30.63 0.86
C SER A 163 -3.44 -29.46 1.75
N ALA A 164 -2.52 -28.51 1.89
CA ALA A 164 -2.80 -27.21 2.47
C ALA A 164 -2.85 -26.17 1.35
N CYS A 165 -3.65 -25.11 1.50
CA CYS A 165 -3.51 -23.93 0.67
C CYS A 165 -3.39 -22.66 1.49
N LEU A 166 -2.63 -21.74 0.91
CA LEU A 166 -2.65 -20.34 1.25
C LEU A 166 -3.33 -19.59 0.10
N PHE A 167 -4.14 -18.59 0.43
CA PHE A 167 -4.69 -17.70 -0.57
C PHE A 167 -4.68 -16.24 -0.14
N ASP A 168 -4.36 -15.37 -1.09
CA ASP A 168 -4.31 -13.93 -0.93
C ASP A 168 -5.34 -13.26 -1.83
N ASP A 169 -6.03 -12.24 -1.32
CA ASP A 169 -6.83 -11.34 -2.14
C ASP A 169 -5.89 -10.38 -2.90
N ILE A 170 -5.74 -10.60 -4.20
CA ILE A 170 -4.89 -9.81 -5.09
C ILE A 170 -5.68 -8.79 -5.91
N THR A 171 -6.95 -8.54 -5.55
CA THR A 171 -7.84 -7.67 -6.30
C THR A 171 -7.27 -6.27 -6.46
N ASP A 172 -6.78 -5.69 -5.37
CA ASP A 172 -6.26 -4.32 -5.38
C ASP A 172 -4.96 -4.23 -6.19
N ARG A 173 -4.09 -5.23 -6.09
CA ARG A 173 -2.87 -5.34 -6.92
C ARG A 173 -3.23 -5.38 -8.41
N LEU A 174 -4.15 -6.25 -8.81
CA LEU A 174 -4.58 -6.36 -10.21
C LEU A 174 -5.28 -5.09 -10.70
N ALA A 175 -6.00 -4.38 -9.84
CA ALA A 175 -6.62 -3.10 -10.17
C ALA A 175 -5.55 -2.02 -10.43
N THR A 176 -4.51 -1.96 -9.60
CA THR A 176 -3.35 -1.07 -9.80
C THR A 176 -2.63 -1.40 -11.10
N GLU A 177 -2.28 -2.67 -11.34
CA GLU A 177 -1.63 -3.12 -12.58
C GLU A 177 -2.45 -2.75 -13.83
N ARG A 178 -3.76 -2.99 -13.80
CA ARG A 178 -4.66 -2.59 -14.90
C ARG A 178 -4.71 -1.09 -15.13
N HIS A 179 -4.66 -0.28 -14.07
CA HIS A 179 -4.68 1.17 -14.20
C HIS A 179 -3.36 1.69 -14.81
N GLU A 180 -2.24 1.10 -14.42
CA GLU A 180 -0.92 1.38 -14.99
C GLU A 180 -0.86 0.97 -16.47
N ASP A 181 -1.33 -0.23 -16.81
CA ASP A 181 -1.42 -0.71 -18.19
C ASP A 181 -2.32 0.19 -19.05
N ALA A 182 -3.49 0.56 -18.53
CA ALA A 182 -4.40 1.47 -19.24
C ALA A 182 -3.78 2.85 -19.48
N ARG A 183 -3.04 3.38 -18.50
CA ARG A 183 -2.31 4.65 -18.64
C ARG A 183 -1.20 4.53 -19.68
N SER A 184 -0.42 3.45 -19.64
CA SER A 184 0.62 3.16 -20.62
C SER A 184 0.06 3.03 -22.04
N ALA A 185 -1.01 2.25 -22.21
CA ALA A 185 -1.71 2.08 -23.48
C ALA A 185 -2.28 3.41 -24.01
N THR A 186 -2.84 4.25 -23.14
CA THR A 186 -3.32 5.59 -23.52
C THR A 186 -2.17 6.46 -24.04
N LEU A 187 -1.02 6.48 -23.35
CA LEU A 187 0.15 7.23 -23.78
C LEU A 187 0.71 6.72 -25.11
N ALA A 188 0.74 5.40 -25.32
CA ALA A 188 1.16 4.79 -26.58
C ALA A 188 0.21 5.15 -27.73
N ALA A 189 -1.11 5.13 -27.49
CA ALA A 189 -2.11 5.52 -28.48
C ALA A 189 -2.00 7.00 -28.87
N LEU A 190 -1.79 7.91 -27.91
CA LEU A 190 -1.56 9.34 -28.18
C LEU A 190 -0.31 9.56 -29.04
N ALA A 191 0.78 8.87 -28.71
CA ALA A 191 2.02 8.95 -29.49
C ALA A 191 1.83 8.43 -30.93
N ALA A 192 1.10 7.32 -31.10
CA ALA A 192 0.80 6.75 -32.41
C ALA A 192 -0.16 7.63 -33.24
N HIS A 193 -1.13 8.29 -32.60
CA HIS A 193 -2.00 9.26 -33.25
C HIS A 193 -1.21 10.44 -33.82
N GLY A 194 -0.15 10.85 -33.11
CA GLY A 194 0.85 11.78 -33.61
C GLY A 194 0.40 13.24 -33.71
N GLU A 195 -0.87 13.58 -33.64
CA GLU A 195 -1.35 14.98 -33.62
C GLU A 195 -1.23 15.65 -32.25
N VAL A 196 -1.05 14.84 -31.20
CA VAL A 196 -0.88 15.28 -29.82
C VAL A 196 0.60 15.23 -29.46
N GLY A 197 1.12 16.34 -28.96
CA GLY A 197 2.46 16.43 -28.41
C GLY A 197 2.44 16.47 -26.89
N ARG A 198 3.29 15.70 -26.23
CA ARG A 198 3.51 15.71 -24.78
C ARG A 198 4.91 16.20 -24.45
N ALA A 199 5.01 17.03 -23.42
CA ALA A 199 6.26 17.36 -22.76
C ALA A 199 6.11 17.30 -21.24
N LEU A 200 7.21 17.03 -20.53
CA LEU A 200 7.34 17.19 -19.09
C LEU A 200 8.12 18.47 -18.82
N LEU A 201 7.58 19.32 -17.96
CA LEU A 201 8.22 20.54 -17.48
C LEU A 201 8.80 20.31 -16.09
N SER A 202 10.00 20.81 -15.85
CA SER A 202 10.61 20.89 -14.52
C SER A 202 9.94 21.99 -13.68
N MET A 203 10.29 22.08 -12.39
CA MET A 203 9.92 23.19 -11.51
C MET A 203 10.41 24.57 -11.98
N ARG A 204 11.32 24.64 -12.97
CA ARG A 204 11.80 25.89 -13.57
C ARG A 204 11.10 26.21 -14.90
N GLY A 205 10.06 25.45 -15.29
CA GLY A 205 9.37 25.60 -16.57
C GLY A 205 10.21 25.19 -17.79
N THR A 206 11.27 24.40 -17.57
CA THR A 206 12.11 23.85 -18.65
C THR A 206 11.60 22.50 -19.11
N LEU A 207 11.70 22.21 -20.40
CA LEU A 207 11.34 20.93 -21.00
C LEU A 207 12.32 19.85 -20.52
N ALA A 208 11.91 19.02 -19.57
CA ALA A 208 12.67 17.90 -19.03
C ALA A 208 12.54 16.65 -19.92
N GLU A 209 11.37 16.42 -20.50
CA GLU A 209 11.14 15.36 -21.49
C GLU A 209 10.22 15.89 -22.58
N VAL A 210 10.41 15.41 -23.80
CA VAL A 210 9.61 15.82 -24.96
C VAL A 210 9.39 14.61 -25.86
N ASP A 211 8.15 14.36 -26.25
CA ASP A 211 7.84 13.30 -27.21
C ASP A 211 7.99 13.77 -28.67
N ALA A 212 7.87 12.83 -29.61
CA ALA A 212 7.99 13.12 -31.03
C ALA A 212 6.87 14.04 -31.55
N GLY A 213 5.67 13.99 -30.96
CA GLY A 213 4.54 14.85 -31.33
C GLY A 213 4.82 16.31 -30.99
N PHE A 214 5.28 16.57 -29.76
CA PHE A 214 5.60 17.91 -29.28
C PHE A 214 6.78 18.49 -30.04
N ALA A 215 7.83 17.69 -30.26
CA ALA A 215 8.99 18.08 -31.04
C ALA A 215 8.60 18.49 -32.48
N ARG A 216 7.70 17.73 -33.12
CA ARG A 216 7.17 18.03 -34.46
C ARG A 216 6.36 19.32 -34.47
N LEU A 217 5.50 19.55 -33.47
CA LEU A 217 4.73 20.77 -33.31
C LEU A 217 5.64 21.99 -33.12
N ALA A 218 6.64 21.88 -32.24
CA ALA A 218 7.63 22.93 -32.01
C ALA A 218 8.57 23.13 -33.21
N GLY A 219 8.74 22.13 -34.08
CA GLY A 219 9.62 22.20 -35.25
C GLY A 219 11.10 22.03 -34.91
N PHE A 220 11.41 21.29 -33.85
CA PHE A 220 12.78 20.99 -33.41
C PHE A 220 12.96 19.48 -33.23
N ALA A 221 14.21 19.01 -33.22
CA ALA A 221 14.52 17.65 -32.80
C ALA A 221 14.35 17.54 -31.26
N PRO A 222 13.87 16.39 -30.72
CA PRO A 222 13.65 16.20 -29.28
C PRO A 222 14.86 16.60 -28.41
N ASP A 223 16.07 16.17 -28.80
CA ASP A 223 17.31 16.44 -28.05
C ASP A 223 17.68 17.92 -27.99
N LYS A 224 17.16 18.75 -28.91
CA LYS A 224 17.38 20.20 -28.90
C LYS A 224 16.41 20.94 -27.98
N LEU A 225 15.35 20.28 -27.54
CA LEU A 225 14.36 20.87 -26.65
C LEU A 225 14.64 20.57 -25.19
N HIS A 226 15.42 19.53 -24.87
CA HIS A 226 15.77 19.21 -23.50
C HIS A 226 16.50 20.38 -22.80
N GLY A 227 15.99 20.79 -21.63
CA GLY A 227 16.50 21.90 -20.84
C GLY A 227 16.08 23.30 -21.29
N VAL A 228 15.46 23.44 -22.47
CA VAL A 228 14.96 24.73 -22.98
C VAL A 228 13.72 25.16 -22.18
N ARG A 229 13.60 26.45 -21.83
CA ARG A 229 12.37 26.94 -21.21
C ARG A 229 11.23 26.90 -22.22
N LEU A 230 10.05 26.44 -21.79
CA LEU A 230 8.89 26.42 -22.67
C LEU A 230 8.65 27.79 -23.30
N THR A 231 8.81 28.88 -22.54
CA THR A 231 8.66 30.27 -23.00
C THR A 231 9.59 30.66 -24.14
N ASP A 232 10.76 30.03 -24.29
CA ASP A 232 11.75 30.42 -25.28
C ASP A 232 11.34 30.00 -26.69
N ILE A 233 10.51 28.95 -26.81
CA ILE A 233 9.92 28.50 -28.08
C ILE A 233 8.59 29.18 -28.39
N LEU A 234 8.25 30.29 -27.73
CA LEU A 234 7.11 31.15 -28.09
C LEU A 234 7.57 32.54 -28.58
N PRO A 235 6.77 33.21 -29.42
CA PRO A 235 6.95 34.62 -29.76
C PRO A 235 7.02 35.51 -28.53
N LEU A 236 7.87 36.54 -28.57
CA LEU A 236 8.15 37.43 -27.43
C LEU A 236 6.89 38.00 -26.74
N PRO A 237 5.84 38.47 -27.47
CA PRO A 237 4.63 39.00 -26.83
C PRO A 237 3.85 37.98 -26.01
N LEU A 238 3.94 36.69 -26.35
CA LEU A 238 3.18 35.61 -25.71
C LEU A 238 3.92 34.97 -24.52
N ARG A 239 5.21 35.29 -24.34
CA ARG A 239 6.06 34.65 -23.31
C ARG A 239 5.56 34.91 -21.90
N ARG A 240 5.19 36.15 -21.59
CA ARG A 240 4.73 36.53 -20.24
C ARG A 240 3.43 35.82 -19.88
N ALA A 241 2.41 35.93 -20.73
CA ALA A 241 1.12 35.28 -20.51
C ALA A 241 1.28 33.76 -20.34
N THR A 242 2.14 33.11 -21.15
CA THR A 242 2.41 31.67 -21.03
C THR A 242 3.21 31.33 -19.78
N ALA A 243 4.16 32.18 -19.36
CA ALA A 243 4.91 32.00 -18.11
C ALA A 243 3.97 32.00 -16.90
N ASP A 244 3.00 32.93 -16.88
CA ASP A 244 2.00 33.02 -15.82
C ASP A 244 1.15 31.72 -15.75
N GLN A 245 0.80 31.12 -16.90
CA GLN A 245 0.11 29.82 -16.95
C GLN A 245 0.97 28.66 -16.42
N VAL A 246 2.28 28.67 -16.72
CA VAL A 246 3.24 27.66 -16.22
C VAL A 246 3.42 27.81 -14.71
N GLU A 247 3.53 29.03 -14.20
CA GLU A 247 3.62 29.29 -12.76
C GLU A 247 2.34 28.85 -12.04
N ALA A 248 1.17 29.13 -12.62
CA ALA A 248 -0.11 28.71 -12.06
C ALA A 248 -0.19 27.18 -11.85
N VAL A 249 0.18 26.38 -12.85
CA VAL A 249 0.17 24.92 -12.70
C VAL A 249 1.23 24.42 -11.71
N LEU A 250 2.43 25.02 -11.69
CA LEU A 250 3.52 24.62 -10.79
C LEU A 250 3.26 25.00 -9.33
N THR A 251 2.39 25.98 -9.07
CA THR A 251 1.93 26.38 -7.74
C THR A 251 0.63 25.67 -7.31
N GLY A 252 0.07 24.83 -8.18
CA GLY A 252 -1.08 23.96 -7.86
C GLY A 252 -2.43 24.44 -8.37
N THR A 253 -2.45 25.48 -9.20
CA THR A 253 -3.64 26.08 -9.81
C THR A 253 -3.62 25.85 -11.32
N PRO A 254 -3.90 24.62 -11.80
CA PRO A 254 -3.81 24.31 -13.23
C PRO A 254 -4.80 25.19 -14.03
N PRO A 255 -4.32 25.93 -15.03
CA PRO A 255 -5.19 26.78 -15.84
C PRO A 255 -6.03 25.93 -16.81
N PRO A 256 -7.17 26.47 -17.30
CA PRO A 256 -7.86 25.88 -18.44
C PRO A 256 -6.92 25.86 -19.66
N ALA A 257 -7.15 24.92 -20.56
CA ALA A 257 -6.39 24.88 -21.80
C ALA A 257 -6.61 26.16 -22.63
N PHE A 258 -5.53 26.69 -23.20
CA PHE A 258 -5.49 28.00 -23.85
C PHE A 258 -4.75 27.93 -25.20
N ALA A 259 -5.07 28.86 -26.10
CA ALA A 259 -4.39 28.98 -27.39
C ALA A 259 -3.11 29.81 -27.26
N THR A 260 -2.07 29.42 -28.00
CA THR A 260 -0.81 30.15 -28.11
C THR A 260 -0.10 29.79 -29.43
N ARG A 261 1.15 30.18 -29.61
CA ARG A 261 1.92 29.87 -30.82
C ARG A 261 3.33 29.41 -30.48
N PHE A 262 3.79 28.34 -31.13
CA PHE A 262 5.20 27.97 -31.13
C PHE A 262 5.95 28.72 -32.22
N LEU A 263 7.11 29.26 -31.88
CA LEU A 263 8.09 29.78 -32.82
C LEU A 263 8.97 28.61 -33.27
N THR A 264 8.82 28.20 -34.53
CA THR A 264 9.56 27.07 -35.09
C THR A 264 10.98 27.46 -35.51
N ARG A 265 11.84 26.46 -35.76
CA ARG A 265 13.19 26.70 -36.32
C ARG A 265 13.19 27.50 -37.63
N ALA A 266 12.13 27.38 -38.43
CA ALA A 266 12.01 28.11 -39.70
C ALA A 266 11.61 29.58 -39.51
N GLY A 267 11.47 30.06 -38.27
CA GLY A 267 10.99 31.41 -37.95
C GLY A 267 9.49 31.58 -38.15
N THR A 268 8.76 30.51 -38.45
CA THR A 268 7.30 30.54 -38.60
C THR A 268 6.62 30.32 -37.26
N GLU A 269 5.47 30.98 -37.07
CA GLU A 269 4.60 30.74 -35.93
C GLU A 269 3.62 29.62 -36.25
N ARG A 270 3.54 28.61 -35.38
CA ARG A 270 2.54 27.55 -35.46
C ARG A 270 1.52 27.73 -34.33
N PRO A 271 0.23 27.96 -34.64
CA PRO A 271 -0.82 27.99 -33.64
C PRO A 271 -0.96 26.62 -32.96
N VAL A 272 -1.00 26.63 -31.63
CA VAL A 272 -1.19 25.44 -30.81
C VAL A 272 -2.13 25.73 -29.64
N ARG A 273 -2.82 24.71 -29.17
CA ARG A 273 -3.55 24.74 -27.90
C ARG A 273 -2.73 23.98 -26.85
N LEU A 274 -2.46 24.63 -25.73
CA LEU A 274 -1.73 24.05 -24.60
C LEU A 274 -2.67 23.73 -23.45
N ALA A 275 -2.40 22.61 -22.79
CA ALA A 275 -3.00 22.25 -21.51
C ALA A 275 -1.89 21.80 -20.55
N PHE A 276 -2.04 22.13 -19.26
CA PHE A 276 -1.09 21.71 -18.24
C PHE A 276 -1.76 20.91 -17.13
N ALA A 277 -1.04 19.91 -16.63
CA ALA A 277 -1.42 19.17 -15.43
C ALA A 277 -0.20 19.02 -14.50
N PRO A 278 -0.34 19.24 -13.19
CA PRO A 278 0.78 19.14 -12.26
C PRO A 278 1.20 17.68 -12.04
N VAL A 279 2.50 17.44 -11.94
CA VAL A 279 3.08 16.15 -11.54
C VAL A 279 3.41 16.20 -10.06
N ARG A 280 2.89 15.25 -9.28
CA ARG A 280 3.08 15.19 -7.84
C ARG A 280 3.82 13.94 -7.41
N VAL A 281 4.76 14.10 -6.49
CA VAL A 281 5.46 13.02 -5.79
C VAL A 281 5.31 13.28 -4.29
N HIS A 282 4.75 12.32 -3.55
CA HIS A 282 4.41 12.47 -2.12
C HIS A 282 3.62 13.75 -1.79
N GLY A 283 2.68 14.15 -2.66
CA GLY A 283 1.85 15.34 -2.48
C GLY A 283 2.49 16.66 -2.90
N ALA A 284 3.82 16.72 -3.06
CA ALA A 284 4.52 17.91 -3.54
C ALA A 284 4.54 17.96 -5.08
N ILE A 285 4.34 19.15 -5.65
CA ILE A 285 4.49 19.36 -7.10
C ILE A 285 5.97 19.33 -7.45
N THR A 286 6.32 18.53 -8.45
CA THR A 286 7.70 18.32 -8.93
C THR A 286 7.90 18.76 -10.38
N GLY A 287 6.82 19.13 -11.05
CA GLY A 287 6.81 19.57 -12.44
C GLY A 287 5.38 19.64 -12.98
N ALA A 288 5.25 19.71 -14.30
CA ALA A 288 3.96 19.69 -14.98
C ALA A 288 4.06 18.94 -16.31
N VAL A 289 3.03 18.17 -16.66
CA VAL A 289 2.85 17.68 -18.03
C VAL A 289 2.23 18.80 -18.85
N ALA A 290 2.79 19.05 -20.03
CA ALA A 290 2.23 19.89 -21.06
C ALA A 290 1.72 19.02 -22.21
N ILE A 291 0.48 19.26 -22.64
CA ILE A 291 -0.08 18.70 -23.87
C ILE A 291 -0.24 19.83 -24.87
N ALA A 292 0.16 19.59 -26.12
CA ALA A 292 0.05 20.51 -27.24
C ALA A 292 -0.67 19.84 -28.40
N THR A 293 -1.61 20.54 -29.03
CA THR A 293 -2.23 20.15 -30.30
C THR A 293 -2.19 21.31 -31.28
N ALA A 294 -2.07 21.03 -32.57
CA ALA A 294 -2.21 22.06 -33.60
C ALA A 294 -3.66 22.60 -33.62
N ILE A 295 -3.82 23.88 -33.96
CA ILE A 295 -5.14 24.50 -34.21
C ILE A 295 -5.06 25.32 -35.49
N GLU A 296 -6.17 25.45 -36.21
CA GLU A 296 -6.19 26.11 -37.52
C GLU A 296 -6.04 27.64 -37.42
N GLN A 297 -6.61 28.27 -36.39
CA GLN A 297 -6.38 29.68 -36.02
C GLN A 297 -6.54 29.86 -34.50
N PRO A 298 -5.75 30.72 -33.84
CA PRO A 298 -5.99 31.07 -32.45
C PRO A 298 -7.32 31.85 -32.38
N ILE A 299 -8.26 31.38 -31.56
CA ILE A 299 -9.47 32.15 -31.23
C ILE A 299 -8.97 33.43 -30.57
N ASP A 300 -9.21 34.56 -31.25
CA ASP A 300 -8.80 35.89 -30.78
C ASP A 300 -9.35 36.17 -29.38
N MET A 301 -8.50 36.85 -28.61
CA MET A 301 -8.64 37.22 -27.21
C MET A 301 -9.68 38.33 -27.00
#